data_AF-A0A285UI58-F1
#
_entry.id   AF-A0A285UI58-F1
#
_cell.length_a   1.000
_cell.length_b   1.000
_cell.length_c   1.000
_cell.angle_alpha   90.00
_cell.angle_beta   90.00
_cell.angle_gamma   90.00
#
_symmetry.space_group_name_H-M   'P 1'
#
loop_
_entity.id
_entity.type
_entity.pdbx_description
1 polymer ?
#
loop_
_entity_poly.entity_id
_entity_poly.type
_entity_poly.pdbx_seq_one_letter_code
_entity_poly.pdbx_strand_id
1 'polypeptide(L)' 'MNIGNFARELGEERLERERDVAIARARSALKQPGADDCEDCERPIREARRRAMPSATRCISCQEAAESRGRRVA' A
#
# COMPACT_ATOMS: atom_id res chain seq x y z
N MET A 1 10.32 -41.05 10.00
CA MET A 1 10.42 -39.72 9.36
C MET A 1 9.00 -39.20 9.22
N ASN A 2 8.66 -38.11 9.92
CA ASN A 2 7.27 -37.62 10.06
C ASN A 2 6.82 -36.85 8.81
N ILE A 3 6.26 -37.58 7.84
CA ILE A 3 5.73 -37.06 6.57
C ILE A 3 4.62 -36.00 6.80
N GLY A 4 3.99 -35.97 7.99
CA GLY A 4 2.91 -35.04 8.32
C GLY A 4 3.33 -33.58 8.58
N ASN A 5 4.58 -33.29 8.93
CA ASN A 5 5.01 -31.92 9.25
C ASN A 5 5.48 -31.11 8.04
N PHE A 6 6.00 -31.77 7.00
CA PHE A 6 6.63 -31.11 5.86
C PHE A 6 5.65 -30.25 5.03
N ALA A 7 4.43 -30.75 4.81
CA ALA A 7 3.41 -30.00 4.06
C ALA A 7 2.97 -28.72 4.80
N ARG A 8 2.94 -28.77 6.13
CA ARG A 8 2.63 -27.61 6.98
C ARG A 8 3.76 -26.58 6.94
N GLU A 9 5.00 -27.03 7.11
CA GLU A 9 6.20 -26.17 7.07
C GLU A 9 6.33 -25.43 5.73
N LEU A 10 6.07 -26.12 4.61
CA LEU A 10 6.04 -25.49 3.29
C LEU A 10 4.93 -24.43 3.15
N GLY A 11 3.76 -24.68 3.74
CA GLY A 11 2.65 -23.73 3.75
C GLY A 11 2.98 -22.47 4.55
N GLU A 12 3.58 -22.63 5.73
CA GLU A 12 4.04 -21.53 6.59
C GLU A 12 5.10 -20.68 5.88
N GLU A 13 6.11 -21.33 5.30
CA GLU A 13 7.19 -20.64 4.58
C GLU A 13 6.66 -19.83 3.38
N ARG A 14 5.65 -20.36 2.67
CA ARG A 14 4.99 -19.63 1.58
C ARG A 14 4.25 -18.40 2.09
N LEU A 15 3.50 -18.53 3.19
CA LEU A 15 2.77 -17.41 3.80
C LEU A 15 3.75 -16.31 4.23
N GLU A 16 4.87 -16.67 4.85
CA GLU A 16 5.91 -15.73 5.26
C GLU A 16 6.50 -14.97 4.07
N ARG A 17 6.85 -15.68 2.99
CA ARG A 17 7.33 -15.04 1.75
C ARG A 17 6.32 -14.09 1.16
N GLU A 18 5.05 -14.50 1.07
CA GLU A 18 3.99 -13.66 0.51
C GLU A 18 3.77 -12.40 1.36
N ARG A 19 3.81 -12.54 2.69
CA ARG A 19 3.76 -11.42 3.63
C ARG A 19 4.95 -10.48 3.44
N ASP A 20 6.16 -10.99 3.36
CA ASP A 20 7.36 -10.18 3.20
C ASP A 20 7.38 -9.42 1.87
N VAL A 21 6.92 -10.07 0.78
CA VAL A 21 6.72 -9.43 -0.52
C VAL A 21 5.68 -8.31 -0.42
N ALA A 22 4.54 -8.54 0.25
CA ALA A 22 3.51 -7.52 0.41
C ALA A 22 4.01 -6.31 1.21
N ILE A 23 4.74 -6.56 2.32
CA ILE A 23 5.36 -5.50 3.13
C ILE A 23 6.39 -4.74 2.30
N ALA A 24 7.25 -5.43 1.54
CA ALA A 24 8.26 -4.80 0.70
C ALA A 24 7.61 -3.90 -0.36
N ARG A 25 6.53 -4.35 -1.02
CA ARG A 25 5.77 -3.55 -1.98
C ARG A 25 5.18 -2.29 -1.33
N ALA A 26 4.53 -2.42 -0.18
CA ALA A 26 3.97 -1.28 0.54
C ALA A 26 5.05 -0.26 0.93
N ARG A 27 6.20 -0.73 1.43
CA ARG A 27 7.34 0.14 1.78
C ARG A 27 7.91 0.85 0.56
N SER A 28 8.03 0.17 -0.57
CA SER A 28 8.53 0.76 -1.82
C SER A 28 7.60 1.84 -2.37
N ALA A 29 6.28 1.66 -2.27
CA ALA A 29 5.30 2.67 -2.65
C ALA A 29 5.45 3.95 -1.80
N LEU A 30 5.70 3.82 -0.50
CA LEU A 30 5.88 4.96 0.40
C LEU A 30 7.17 5.76 0.18
N LYS A 31 8.17 5.19 -0.51
CA LYS A 31 9.44 5.85 -0.84
C LYS A 31 9.39 6.67 -2.12
N GLN A 32 8.31 6.59 -2.90
CA GLN A 32 8.17 7.36 -4.13
C GLN A 32 8.01 8.85 -3.82
N PRO A 33 8.47 9.74 -4.72
CA PRO A 33 8.18 11.17 -4.60
C PRO A 33 6.67 11.41 -4.66
N GLY A 34 6.18 12.33 -3.83
CA GLY A 34 4.81 12.84 -3.95
C GLY A 34 4.67 13.85 -5.07
N ALA A 35 3.46 14.40 -5.20
CA ALA A 35 3.15 15.46 -6.15
C ALA A 35 2.85 16.79 -5.44
N ASP A 36 3.05 17.90 -6.14
CA ASP A 36 2.64 19.21 -5.65
C ASP A 36 1.14 19.46 -5.87
N ASP A 37 0.63 18.99 -7.00
CA ASP A 37 -0.77 19.06 -7.40
C ASP A 37 -1.42 17.66 -7.42
N CYS A 38 -2.71 17.62 -7.09
CA CYS A 38 -3.47 16.39 -7.04
C CYS A 38 -3.71 15.82 -8.44
N GLU A 39 -3.34 14.56 -8.67
CA GLU A 39 -3.53 13.91 -9.98
C GLU A 39 -4.99 13.82 -10.46
N ASP A 40 -5.97 13.75 -9.56
CA ASP A 40 -7.39 13.63 -9.96
C ASP A 40 -8.15 14.95 -10.12
N CYS A 41 -7.74 16.01 -9.41
CA CYS A 41 -8.50 17.28 -9.38
C CYS A 41 -7.65 18.52 -9.64
N GLU A 42 -6.36 18.35 -9.92
CA GLU A 42 -5.42 19.40 -10.37
C GLU A 42 -5.28 20.59 -9.39
N ARG A 43 -5.72 20.40 -8.14
CA ARG A 43 -5.58 21.38 -7.07
C ARG A 43 -4.30 21.12 -6.27
N PRO A 44 -3.66 22.17 -5.73
CA PRO A 44 -2.46 22.03 -4.91
C PRO A 44 -2.73 21.18 -3.67
N ILE A 45 -1.84 20.23 -3.39
CA ILE A 45 -1.91 19.38 -2.20
C ILE A 45 -1.51 20.20 -0.98
N ARG A 46 -2.35 20.17 0.07
CA ARG A 46 -2.09 20.93 1.31
C ARG A 46 -0.74 20.54 1.92
N GLU A 47 0.03 21.51 2.38
CA GLU A 47 1.35 21.26 3.00
C GLU A 47 1.30 20.29 4.17
N ALA A 48 0.27 20.36 5.01
CA ALA A 48 0.07 19.39 6.10
C ALA A 48 0.03 17.94 5.59
N ARG A 49 -0.55 17.70 4.41
CA ARG A 49 -0.59 16.37 3.77
C ARG A 49 0.78 15.96 3.26
N ARG A 50 1.51 16.85 2.58
CA ARG A 50 2.88 16.59 2.09
C ARG A 50 3.86 16.31 3.23
N ARG A 51 3.74 17.03 4.35
CA ARG A 51 4.56 16.80 5.55
C ARG A 51 4.25 15.46 6.21
N ALA A 52 2.96 15.10 6.33
CA ALA A 52 2.56 13.83 6.94
C ALA A 52 2.85 12.61 6.04
N MET A 53 2.79 12.80 4.71
CA MET A 53 3.04 11.75 3.73
C MET A 53 3.74 12.35 2.50
N PRO A 54 5.08 12.32 2.49
CA PRO A 54 5.86 12.89 1.38
C PRO A 54 5.61 12.22 0.02
N SER A 55 5.09 11.00 0.02
CA SER A 55 4.74 10.21 -1.18
C SER A 55 3.31 10.45 -1.68
N ALA A 56 2.55 11.40 -1.12
CA ALA A 56 1.17 11.64 -1.53
C ALA A 56 1.08 12.24 -2.94
N THR A 57 0.31 11.61 -3.83
CA THR A 57 0.00 12.10 -5.19
C THR A 57 -1.42 12.68 -5.32
N ARG A 58 -2.27 12.47 -4.31
CA ARG A 58 -3.67 12.94 -4.25
C ARG A 58 -3.91 13.82 -3.03
N CYS A 59 -4.84 14.76 -3.17
CA CYS A 59 -5.41 15.47 -2.02
C CYS A 59 -6.27 14.52 -1.16
N ILE A 60 -6.55 14.91 0.09
CA ILE A 60 -7.20 14.00 1.06
C ILE A 60 -8.59 13.52 0.58
N SER A 61 -9.40 14.40 -0.01
CA SER A 61 -10.74 14.05 -0.45
C SER A 61 -10.73 13.09 -1.64
N CYS A 62 -9.82 13.30 -2.59
CA CYS A 62 -9.60 12.39 -3.71
C CYS A 62 -9.06 11.04 -3.24
N GLN A 63 -8.13 11.03 -2.27
CA GLN A 63 -7.62 9.80 -1.66
C GLN A 63 -8.72 8.99 -0.96
N GLU A 64 -9.55 9.65 -0.14
CA GLU A 64 -10.69 9.01 0.54
C GLU A 64 -11.68 8.42 -0.46
N ALA A 65 -11.98 9.16 -1.53
CA ALA A 65 -12.84 8.68 -2.61
C ALA A 65 -12.23 7.46 -3.33
N ALA A 66 -10.95 7.48 -3.66
CA ALA A 66 -10.26 6.36 -4.30
C ALA A 66 -10.26 5.10 -3.42
N GLU A 67 -9.95 5.23 -2.12
CA GLU A 67 -9.98 4.11 -1.19
C GLU A 67 -11.40 3.59 -0.94
N SER A 68 -12.41 4.46 -0.93
CA SER A 68 -13.80 4.04 -0.81
C SER A 68 -14.26 3.16 -1.99
N ARG A 69 -13.77 3.45 -3.20
CA ARG A 69 -13.99 2.63 -4.40
C ARG A 69 -13.26 1.28 -4.32
N GLY A 70 -12.00 1.29 -3.87
CA GLY A 70 -11.20 0.07 -3.74
C GLY A 70 -11.63 -0.87 -2.59
N ARG A 71 -12.27 -0.33 -1.54
CA ARG A 71 -12.82 -1.11 -0.42
C ARG A 71 -14.09 -1.90 -0.77
N ARG A 72 -14.74 -1.62 -1.90
CA ARG A 72 -15.87 -2.43 -2.38
C ARG A 72 -15.32 -3.77 -2.87
N VAL A 73 -15.26 -4.75 -1.97
CA VAL A 73 -15.05 -6.15 -2.31
C VAL A 73 -16.28 -6.59 -3.12
N ALA A 74 -16.06 -7.01 -4.37
CA ALA A 74 -17.07 -7.68 -5.18
C ALA A 74 -17.31 -9.11 -4.67
#